data_AF-A0A6J8EKQ3-F1
#
_entry.id   AF-A0A6J8EKQ3-F1
#
_cell.length_a   1.000
_cell.length_b   1.000
_cell.length_c   1.000
_cell.angle_alpha   90.00
_cell.angle_beta   90.00
_cell.angle_gamma   90.00
#
_symmetry.space_group_name_H-M   'P 1'
#
loop_
_entity.id
_entity.type
_entity.pdbx_description
1 polymer ?
#
loop_
_entity_poly.entity_id
_entity_poly.type
_entity_poly.pdbx_seq_one_letter_code
_entity_poly.pdbx_strand_id
1 'polypeptide(L)'
;MAASVLHVLTKESRTRLASILLVVSNVFPEIMQELLIKSIPPRTLITMIQNDKNMSGNLNSKEQKIIQAMYQRGYADVDVTFAYKLLKYFNLIPTPTQNWGQEPRSCDLSVSNDVERIHHLRNSVYHRASKEVSEAELLKYFTDFSEFGRRIDTYLKKNPDFVFSTKILSL
;
A
#
# COMPACT_ATOMS: atom_id res chain seq x y z
N MET A 1 16.83 7.89 -14.61
CA MET A 1 16.74 7.51 -13.17
C MET A 1 17.19 8.64 -12.25
N ALA A 2 18.40 9.20 -12.42
CA ALA A 2 18.91 10.25 -11.53
C ALA A 2 18.14 11.58 -11.54
N ALA A 3 17.71 12.08 -12.71
CA ALA A 3 17.20 13.45 -12.84
C ALA A 3 15.88 13.74 -12.07
N SER A 4 14.88 12.86 -12.15
CA SER A 4 13.59 13.05 -11.44
C SER A 4 13.74 12.89 -9.92
N VAL A 5 14.58 11.94 -9.49
CA VAL A 5 14.92 11.76 -8.07
C VAL A 5 15.66 13.00 -7.55
N LEU A 6 16.61 13.54 -8.32
CA LEU A 6 17.34 14.77 -7.98
C LEU A 6 16.41 15.98 -7.78
N HIS A 7 15.38 16.14 -8.62
CA HIS A 7 14.42 17.24 -8.51
C HIS A 7 13.56 17.17 -7.23
N VAL A 8 13.21 15.96 -6.78
CA VAL A 8 12.50 15.76 -5.50
C VAL A 8 13.41 16.04 -4.30
N LEU A 9 14.70 15.72 -4.41
CA LEU A 9 15.69 15.87 -3.32
C LEU A 9 16.05 17.34 -3.01
N THR A 10 15.97 18.24 -3.99
CA THR A 10 16.28 19.68 -3.82
C THR A 10 15.22 20.49 -3.07
N LYS A 11 14.10 19.89 -2.66
CA LYS A 11 12.96 20.59 -2.03
C LYS A 11 13.17 20.84 -0.52
N GLU A 12 12.61 21.93 0.03
CA GLU A 12 12.65 22.22 1.48
C GLU A 12 12.05 21.10 2.34
N SER A 13 12.45 21.00 3.61
CA SER A 13 12.05 19.92 4.55
C SER A 13 10.53 19.69 4.65
N ARG A 14 9.71 20.76 4.72
CA ARG A 14 8.23 20.65 4.72
C ARG A 14 7.70 20.02 3.44
N THR A 15 8.35 20.30 2.33
CA THR A 15 8.01 19.78 1.01
C THR A 15 8.44 18.31 0.87
N ARG A 16 9.53 17.88 1.53
CA ARG A 16 9.98 16.48 1.55
C ARG A 16 8.98 15.56 2.27
N LEU A 17 8.49 15.97 3.44
CA LEU A 17 7.45 15.20 4.13
C LEU A 17 6.16 15.15 3.29
N ALA A 18 5.78 16.26 2.64
CA ALA A 18 4.63 16.28 1.75
C ALA A 18 4.80 15.27 0.59
N SER A 19 6.00 15.17 0.00
CA SER A 19 6.29 14.17 -1.04
C SER A 19 6.10 12.73 -0.54
N ILE A 20 6.55 12.40 0.67
CA ILE A 20 6.33 11.09 1.27
C ILE A 20 4.83 10.84 1.50
N LEU A 21 4.12 11.81 2.07
CA LEU A 21 2.68 11.72 2.33
C LEU A 21 1.85 11.53 1.05
N LEU A 22 2.26 12.13 -0.06
CA LEU A 22 1.61 11.93 -1.36
C LEU A 22 1.71 10.47 -1.83
N VAL A 23 2.87 9.84 -1.69
CA VAL A 23 3.04 8.41 -2.02
C VAL A 23 2.16 7.55 -1.11
N VAL A 24 2.24 7.78 0.20
CA VAL A 24 1.49 7.01 1.20
C VAL A 24 -0.03 7.16 1.04
N SER A 25 -0.51 8.34 0.64
CA SER A 25 -1.95 8.64 0.56
C SER A 25 -2.57 8.31 -0.80
N ASN A 26 -1.78 8.26 -1.87
CA ASN A 26 -2.31 8.08 -3.22
C ASN A 26 -1.78 6.81 -3.91
N VAL A 27 -0.47 6.55 -3.84
CA VAL A 27 0.15 5.43 -4.56
C VAL A 27 -0.01 4.11 -3.81
N PHE A 28 0.15 4.12 -2.49
CA PHE A 28 -0.01 2.90 -1.69
C PHE A 28 -1.44 2.33 -1.71
N PRO A 29 -2.52 3.13 -1.60
CA PRO A 29 -3.87 2.59 -1.77
C PRO A 29 -4.04 1.93 -3.12
N GLU A 30 -3.64 2.58 -4.22
CA GLU A 30 -3.79 2.02 -5.58
C GLU A 30 -3.10 0.65 -5.72
N ILE A 31 -1.86 0.50 -5.25
CA ILE A 31 -1.18 -0.80 -5.37
C ILE A 31 -1.82 -1.89 -4.52
N MET A 32 -2.34 -1.52 -3.34
CA MET A 32 -3.08 -2.44 -2.49
C MET A 32 -4.43 -2.85 -3.11
N GLN A 33 -5.07 -1.93 -3.83
CA GLN A 33 -6.28 -2.20 -4.61
C GLN A 33 -5.99 -3.14 -5.78
N GLU A 34 -4.91 -2.95 -6.53
CA GLU A 34 -4.49 -3.87 -7.60
C GLU A 34 -4.21 -5.28 -7.09
N LEU A 35 -3.59 -5.40 -5.91
CA LEU A 35 -3.40 -6.70 -5.25
C LEU A 35 -4.75 -7.37 -4.93
N LEU A 36 -5.74 -6.61 -4.46
CA LEU A 36 -7.09 -7.14 -4.23
C LEU A 36 -7.75 -7.56 -5.55
N ILE A 37 -7.70 -6.73 -6.59
CA ILE A 37 -8.24 -7.03 -7.94
C ILE A 37 -7.68 -8.35 -8.46
N LYS A 38 -6.37 -8.54 -8.34
CA LYS A 38 -5.70 -9.77 -8.78
C LYS A 38 -6.12 -10.99 -7.96
N SER A 39 -6.37 -10.80 -6.66
CA SER A 39 -6.57 -11.91 -5.73
C SER A 39 -8.02 -12.38 -5.66
N ILE A 40 -8.99 -11.47 -5.76
CA ILE A 40 -10.41 -11.78 -5.61
C ILE A 40 -11.31 -10.73 -6.30
N PRO A 41 -12.36 -11.15 -7.02
CA PRO A 41 -13.34 -10.21 -7.55
C PRO A 41 -14.13 -9.49 -6.43
N PRO A 42 -14.47 -8.19 -6.59
CA PRO A 42 -15.20 -7.43 -5.58
C PRO A 42 -16.48 -8.10 -5.09
N ARG A 43 -17.30 -8.64 -6.00
CA ARG A 43 -18.57 -9.30 -5.66
C ARG A 43 -18.36 -10.54 -4.79
N THR A 44 -17.35 -11.35 -5.11
CA THR A 44 -17.01 -12.54 -4.34
C THR A 44 -16.57 -12.16 -2.93
N LEU A 45 -15.72 -11.14 -2.81
CA LEU A 45 -15.28 -10.65 -1.50
C LEU A 45 -16.45 -10.13 -0.66
N ILE A 46 -17.37 -9.36 -1.24
CA ILE A 46 -18.54 -8.86 -0.52
C ILE A 46 -19.37 -10.03 0.03
N THR A 47 -19.62 -11.06 -0.78
CA THR A 47 -20.33 -12.26 -0.33
C THR A 47 -19.59 -12.99 0.79
N MET A 48 -18.25 -13.12 0.70
CA MET A 48 -17.45 -13.71 1.78
C MET A 48 -17.58 -12.93 3.08
N ILE A 49 -17.51 -11.58 3.01
CA ILE A 49 -17.66 -10.71 4.17
C ILE A 49 -19.06 -10.84 4.79
N GLN A 50 -20.11 -10.88 3.98
CA GLN A 50 -21.50 -10.99 4.45
C GLN A 50 -21.77 -12.34 5.12
N ASN A 51 -21.15 -13.42 4.62
CA ASN A 51 -21.31 -14.76 5.17
C ASN A 51 -20.44 -14.99 6.43
N ASP A 52 -19.36 -14.23 6.60
CA ASP A 52 -18.51 -14.29 7.78
C ASP A 52 -18.99 -13.32 8.86
N LYS A 53 -19.66 -13.86 9.89
CA LYS A 53 -20.18 -13.08 11.03
C LYS A 53 -19.07 -12.38 11.82
N ASN A 54 -17.87 -12.95 11.87
CA ASN A 54 -16.76 -12.36 12.60
C ASN A 54 -16.22 -11.16 11.82
N MET A 55 -16.03 -11.29 10.50
CA MET A 55 -15.57 -10.16 9.68
C MET A 55 -16.61 -9.04 9.63
N SER A 56 -17.86 -9.38 9.28
CA SER A 56 -18.95 -8.40 9.18
C SER A 56 -19.22 -7.66 10.49
N GLY A 57 -19.18 -8.37 11.63
CA GLY A 57 -19.34 -7.77 12.95
C GLY A 57 -18.19 -6.84 13.37
N ASN A 58 -17.00 -7.00 12.79
CA ASN A 58 -15.82 -6.19 13.09
C ASN A 58 -15.57 -5.06 12.08
N LEU A 59 -16.52 -4.77 11.19
CA LEU A 59 -16.42 -3.62 10.28
C LEU A 59 -16.83 -2.33 10.98
N ASN A 60 -15.97 -1.32 10.93
CA ASN A 60 -16.35 0.03 11.37
C ASN A 60 -17.25 0.73 10.34
N SER A 61 -17.88 1.84 10.72
CA SER A 61 -18.84 2.56 9.85
C SER A 61 -18.24 3.03 8.52
N LYS A 62 -16.93 3.33 8.47
CA LYS A 62 -16.24 3.70 7.21
C LYS A 62 -16.07 2.48 6.32
N GLU A 63 -15.58 1.37 6.87
CA GLU A 63 -15.41 0.11 6.14
C GLU A 63 -16.75 -0.41 5.60
N GLN A 64 -17.83 -0.32 6.38
CA GLN A 64 -19.17 -0.68 5.93
C GLN A 64 -19.60 0.14 4.71
N LYS A 65 -19.39 1.47 4.71
CA LYS A 65 -19.69 2.33 3.55
C LYS A 65 -18.86 1.94 2.32
N ILE A 66 -17.59 1.61 2.52
CA ILE A 66 -16.71 1.14 1.43
C ILE A 66 -17.25 -0.17 0.84
N ILE A 67 -17.65 -1.14 1.67
CA ILE A 67 -18.25 -2.40 1.19
C ILE A 67 -19.55 -2.16 0.41
N GLN A 68 -20.39 -1.21 0.83
CA GLN A 68 -21.60 -0.87 0.07
C GLN A 68 -21.26 -0.24 -1.29
N ALA A 69 -20.28 0.68 -1.33
CA ALA A 69 -19.83 1.31 -2.57
C ALA A 69 -19.10 0.34 -3.53
N MET A 70 -18.51 -0.73 -2.99
CA MET A 70 -17.71 -1.71 -3.73
C MET A 70 -18.50 -2.43 -4.84
N TYR A 71 -19.82 -2.56 -4.72
CA TYR A 71 -20.67 -3.12 -5.78
C TYR A 71 -20.61 -2.31 -7.09
N GLN A 72 -20.43 -0.99 -6.99
CA GLN A 72 -20.42 -0.08 -8.13
C GLN A 72 -19.01 0.35 -8.52
N ARG A 73 -18.17 0.61 -7.51
CA ARG A 73 -16.85 1.25 -7.69
C ARG A 73 -15.68 0.30 -7.51
N GLY A 74 -15.95 -0.99 -7.26
CA GLY A 74 -14.91 -1.98 -6.97
C GLY A 74 -14.07 -1.56 -5.77
N TYR A 75 -12.75 -1.68 -5.89
CA TYR A 75 -11.81 -1.38 -4.82
C TYR A 75 -11.42 0.10 -4.70
N ALA A 76 -11.97 1.00 -5.53
CA ALA A 76 -11.49 2.39 -5.65
C ALA A 76 -11.45 3.18 -4.32
N ASP A 77 -12.35 2.89 -3.38
CA ASP A 77 -12.42 3.57 -2.07
C ASP A 77 -11.67 2.84 -0.95
N VAL A 78 -11.01 1.71 -1.25
CA VAL A 78 -10.30 0.92 -0.24
C VAL A 78 -8.93 1.55 0.04
N ASP A 79 -8.71 1.95 1.28
CA ASP A 79 -7.41 2.46 1.73
C ASP A 79 -6.43 1.33 2.12
N VAL A 80 -5.17 1.70 2.37
CA VAL A 80 -4.10 0.76 2.76
C VAL A 80 -4.48 -0.09 3.97
N THR A 81 -5.08 0.53 4.99
CA THR A 81 -5.40 -0.17 6.24
C THR A 81 -6.49 -1.22 6.01
N PHE A 82 -7.53 -0.86 5.27
CA PHE A 82 -8.62 -1.78 4.98
C PHE A 82 -8.19 -2.88 4.00
N ALA A 83 -7.41 -2.54 2.97
CA ALA A 83 -6.85 -3.55 2.08
C ALA A 83 -5.94 -4.54 2.83
N TYR A 84 -5.06 -4.05 3.71
CA TYR A 84 -4.22 -4.89 4.55
C TYR A 84 -5.07 -5.85 5.41
N LYS A 85 -6.12 -5.33 6.06
CA LYS A 85 -7.08 -6.14 6.85
C LYS A 85 -7.69 -7.24 6.00
N LEU A 86 -8.16 -6.94 4.79
CA LEU A 86 -8.79 -7.90 3.88
C LEU A 86 -7.83 -8.98 3.38
N LEU A 87 -6.64 -8.57 2.92
CA LEU A 87 -5.58 -9.49 2.44
C LEU A 87 -5.19 -10.49 3.52
N LYS A 88 -4.99 -10.00 4.75
CA LYS A 88 -4.65 -10.81 5.92
C LYS A 88 -5.79 -11.73 6.34
N TYR A 89 -6.99 -11.18 6.50
CA TYR A 89 -8.12 -11.91 7.09
C TYR A 89 -8.55 -13.09 6.21
N PHE A 90 -8.60 -12.89 4.89
CA PHE A 90 -9.02 -13.92 3.94
C PHE A 90 -7.85 -14.69 3.31
N ASN A 91 -6.61 -14.47 3.79
CA ASN A 91 -5.39 -15.08 3.26
C ASN A 91 -5.28 -14.99 1.72
N LEU A 92 -5.56 -13.80 1.18
CA LEU A 92 -5.65 -13.57 -0.27
C LEU A 92 -4.29 -13.58 -0.97
N ILE A 93 -3.21 -13.48 -0.19
CA ILE A 93 -1.82 -13.62 -0.64
C ILE A 93 -1.08 -14.53 0.34
N PRO A 94 0.08 -15.12 -0.06
CA PRO A 94 0.87 -15.98 0.82
C PRO A 94 1.21 -15.27 2.14
N THR A 95 1.26 -16.00 3.25
CA THR A 95 1.68 -15.43 4.53
C THR A 95 3.09 -14.82 4.43
N PRO A 96 3.33 -13.63 5.03
CA PRO A 96 4.68 -13.05 5.12
C PRO A 96 5.66 -13.99 5.85
N THR A 97 6.95 -13.88 5.57
CA THR A 97 7.98 -14.77 6.14
C THR A 97 8.03 -14.67 7.67
N GLN A 98 7.83 -13.47 8.22
CA GLN A 98 7.82 -13.23 9.67
C GLN A 98 6.40 -13.31 10.29
N ASN A 99 5.39 -13.76 9.54
CA ASN A 99 3.96 -13.62 9.84
C ASN A 99 3.44 -12.17 9.76
N TRP A 100 2.11 -12.04 9.78
CA TRP A 100 1.43 -10.75 9.70
C TRP A 100 1.65 -9.89 10.94
N GLY A 101 1.94 -8.61 10.75
CA GLY A 101 2.19 -7.62 11.80
C GLY A 101 3.61 -7.63 12.36
N GLN A 102 4.53 -8.35 11.71
CA GLN A 102 5.95 -8.37 12.04
C GLN A 102 6.74 -7.74 10.91
N GLU A 103 7.74 -6.92 11.27
CA GLU A 103 8.58 -6.25 10.29
C GLU A 103 9.42 -7.27 9.51
N PRO A 104 9.31 -7.31 8.17
CA PRO A 104 10.08 -8.24 7.36
C PRO A 104 11.58 -7.95 7.39
N ARG A 105 12.41 -9.00 7.30
CA ARG A 105 13.87 -8.84 7.16
C ARG A 105 14.21 -8.29 5.79
N SER A 106 15.39 -7.68 5.63
CA SER A 106 15.82 -7.16 4.32
C SER A 106 15.88 -8.22 3.22
N CYS A 107 16.14 -9.49 3.56
CA CYS A 107 16.14 -10.62 2.63
C CYS A 107 14.74 -11.19 2.30
N ASP A 108 13.69 -10.73 2.97
CA ASP A 108 12.34 -11.26 2.81
C ASP A 108 11.64 -10.56 1.63
N LEU A 109 11.82 -11.08 0.41
CA LEU A 109 11.48 -10.40 -0.86
C LEU A 109 10.14 -10.84 -1.49
N SER A 110 9.22 -11.45 -0.73
CA SER A 110 7.90 -11.80 -1.26
C SER A 110 6.95 -10.60 -1.30
N VAL A 111 5.89 -10.70 -2.12
CA VAL A 111 4.81 -9.69 -2.19
C VAL A 111 4.16 -9.44 -0.83
N SER A 112 4.00 -10.47 0.00
CA SER A 112 3.37 -10.34 1.31
C SER A 112 4.25 -9.64 2.33
N ASN A 113 5.57 -9.85 2.25
CA ASN A 113 6.53 -9.05 3.00
C ASN A 113 6.49 -7.57 2.54
N ASP A 114 6.31 -7.32 1.25
CA ASP A 114 6.16 -5.94 0.76
C ASP A 114 4.85 -5.27 1.20
N VAL A 115 3.77 -6.03 1.35
CA VAL A 115 2.52 -5.54 1.97
C VAL A 115 2.74 -5.15 3.44
N GLU A 116 3.49 -5.95 4.21
CA GLU A 116 3.90 -5.59 5.58
C GLU A 116 4.74 -4.31 5.60
N ARG A 117 5.72 -4.17 4.70
CA ARG A 117 6.53 -2.94 4.59
C ARG A 117 5.67 -1.72 4.30
N ILE A 118 4.72 -1.81 3.37
CA ILE A 118 3.76 -0.74 3.08
C ILE A 118 2.96 -0.37 4.33
N HIS A 119 2.46 -1.36 5.07
CA HIS A 119 1.68 -1.15 6.29
C HIS A 119 2.50 -0.44 7.38
N HIS A 120 3.69 -0.95 7.69
CA HIS A 120 4.59 -0.39 8.69
C HIS A 120 5.04 1.02 8.33
N LEU A 121 5.43 1.24 7.08
CA LEU A 121 5.90 2.53 6.59
C LEU A 121 4.79 3.58 6.61
N ARG A 122 3.60 3.23 6.12
CA ARG A 122 2.43 4.12 6.20
C ARG A 122 2.19 4.56 7.65
N ASN A 123 2.20 3.61 8.59
CA ASN A 123 1.98 3.92 10.00
C ASN A 123 3.11 4.79 10.59
N SER A 124 4.38 4.50 10.30
CA SER A 124 5.49 5.31 10.80
C SER A 124 5.44 6.74 10.27
N VAL A 125 5.04 6.95 9.02
CA VAL A 125 4.89 8.29 8.42
C VAL A 125 3.72 9.06 9.04
N TYR A 126 2.55 8.45 9.26
CA TYR A 126 1.40 9.14 9.85
C TYR A 126 1.57 9.44 11.34
N HIS A 127 2.34 8.61 12.06
CA HIS A 127 2.54 8.75 13.51
C HIS A 127 3.88 9.39 13.88
N ARG A 128 4.67 9.86 12.90
CA ARG A 128 5.94 10.55 13.18
C ARG A 128 5.70 11.81 14.02
N ALA A 129 6.56 12.03 15.01
CA ALA A 129 6.50 13.20 15.88
C ALA A 129 7.06 14.46 15.20
N SER A 130 8.18 14.33 14.49
CA SER A 130 8.82 15.45 13.78
C SER A 130 8.25 15.61 12.38
N LYS A 131 8.01 16.85 11.94
CA LYS A 131 7.66 17.15 10.54
C LYS A 131 8.89 17.33 9.65
N GLU A 132 10.08 17.36 10.24
CA GLU A 132 11.31 17.54 9.50
C GLU A 132 11.74 16.22 8.87
N VAL A 133 12.10 16.28 7.59
CA VAL A 133 12.64 15.17 6.81
C VAL A 133 13.95 15.62 6.20
N SER A 134 15.02 14.91 6.51
CA SER A 134 16.32 15.15 5.88
C SER A 134 16.32 14.66 4.43
N GLU A 135 17.25 15.16 3.62
CA GLU A 135 17.40 14.67 2.24
C GLU A 135 17.76 13.17 2.20
N ALA A 136 18.64 12.72 3.10
CA ALA A 136 19.01 11.30 3.21
C ALA A 136 17.82 10.43 3.61
N GLU A 137 16.97 10.89 4.53
CA GLU A 137 15.74 10.20 4.92
C GLU A 137 14.76 10.10 3.74
N LEU A 138 14.56 11.20 3.00
CA LEU A 138 13.73 11.21 1.80
C LEU A 138 14.23 10.20 0.76
N LEU A 139 15.53 10.19 0.49
CA LEU A 139 16.16 9.26 -0.44
C LEU A 139 15.94 7.81 -0.01
N LYS A 140 16.07 7.53 1.29
CA LYS A 140 15.80 6.19 1.83
C LYS A 140 14.36 5.77 1.60
N TYR A 141 13.38 6.62 1.91
CA TYR A 141 11.97 6.33 1.63
C TYR A 141 11.72 6.02 0.16
N PHE A 142 12.19 6.87 -0.75
CA PHE A 142 11.95 6.69 -2.18
C PHE A 142 12.68 5.46 -2.75
N THR A 143 13.83 5.11 -2.19
CA THR A 143 14.54 3.86 -2.51
C THR A 143 13.71 2.65 -2.05
N ASP A 144 13.30 2.63 -0.78
CA ASP A 144 12.47 1.57 -0.21
C ASP A 144 11.18 1.40 -1.04
N PHE A 145 10.51 2.51 -1.38
CA PHE A 145 9.33 2.52 -2.23
C PHE A 145 9.59 1.84 -3.57
N SER A 146 10.59 2.31 -4.30
CA SER A 146 10.91 1.83 -5.63
C SER A 146 11.20 0.32 -5.63
N GLU A 147 11.87 -0.18 -4.59
CA GLU A 147 12.22 -1.59 -4.49
C GLU A 147 11.01 -2.50 -4.30
N PHE A 148 10.18 -2.26 -3.28
CA PHE A 148 9.00 -3.10 -3.07
C PHE A 148 7.96 -2.89 -4.16
N GLY A 149 7.85 -1.67 -4.69
CA GLY A 149 7.01 -1.36 -5.84
C GLY A 149 7.33 -2.23 -7.05
N ARG A 150 8.62 -2.33 -7.40
CA ARG A 150 9.09 -3.18 -8.50
C ARG A 150 8.76 -4.66 -8.28
N ARG A 151 8.88 -5.15 -7.04
CA ARG A 151 8.56 -6.54 -6.69
C ARG A 151 7.06 -6.81 -6.80
N ILE A 152 6.22 -5.89 -6.33
CA ILE A 152 4.77 -5.99 -6.48
C ILE A 152 4.37 -5.89 -7.96
N ASP A 153 4.91 -4.95 -8.75
CA ASP A 153 4.67 -4.85 -10.20
C ASP A 153 5.00 -6.18 -10.91
N THR A 154 6.11 -6.81 -10.51
CA THR A 154 6.52 -8.14 -11.02
C THR A 154 5.49 -9.20 -10.65
N TYR A 155 5.02 -9.21 -9.40
CA TYR A 155 3.98 -10.14 -8.93
C TYR A 155 2.65 -9.94 -9.66
N LEU A 156 2.25 -8.70 -9.92
CA LEU A 156 1.03 -8.38 -10.63
C LEU A 156 1.06 -8.87 -12.09
N LYS A 157 2.26 -9.17 -12.64
CA LYS A 157 2.50 -9.63 -14.03
C LYS A 157 2.05 -8.60 -15.07
N LYS A 158 2.51 -7.35 -14.92
CA LYS A 158 2.30 -6.22 -15.85
C LYS A 158 0.89 -6.15 -16.44
N ASN A 159 0.00 -5.50 -15.70
CA ASN A 159 -0.92 -4.60 -16.36
C ASN A 159 -0.08 -3.41 -16.90
N PRO A 160 0.03 -3.18 -18.22
CA PRO A 160 0.83 -2.09 -18.78
C PRO A 160 0.35 -0.69 -18.33
N ASP A 161 -0.86 -0.58 -17.79
CA ASP A 161 -1.47 0.68 -17.35
C ASP A 161 -1.08 1.09 -15.91
N PHE A 162 -0.45 0.20 -15.13
CA PHE A 162 0.01 0.49 -13.77
C PHE A 162 1.46 0.07 -13.57
N VAL A 163 2.33 1.07 -13.43
CA VAL A 163 3.74 0.89 -13.08
C VAL A 163 4.05 1.79 -11.89
N PHE A 164 4.20 1.19 -10.72
CA PHE A 164 4.41 1.90 -9.46
C PHE A 164 5.64 2.82 -9.53
N SER A 165 6.72 2.33 -10.16
CA SER A 165 7.93 3.14 -10.37
C SER A 165 7.67 4.39 -11.21
N THR A 166 6.76 4.35 -12.18
CA THR A 166 6.39 5.52 -12.99
C THR A 166 5.59 6.54 -12.18
N LYS A 167 4.66 6.08 -11.33
CA LYS A 167 3.85 6.98 -10.47
C LYS A 167 4.71 7.72 -9.46
N ILE A 168 5.68 7.05 -8.83
CA ILE A 168 6.63 7.70 -7.92
C ILE A 168 7.45 8.77 -8.63
N LEU A 169 7.87 8.52 -9.87
CA LEU A 169 8.68 9.45 -10.65
C LEU A 169 7.89 10.65 -11.20
N SER A 170 6.55 10.57 -11.20
CA SER A 170 5.66 11.65 -11.64
C SER A 170 5.29 12.65 -10.54
N LEU A 171 5.70 12.42 -9.29
CA LEU A 171 5.49 13.28 -8.11
C LEU A 171 6.68 14.22 -7.86
#